data_AF-A0A820AQJ6-F1
#
_entry.id   AF-A0A820AQJ6-F1
#
_cell.length_a   1.000
_cell.length_b   1.000
_cell.length_c   1.000
_cell.angle_alpha   90.00
_cell.angle_beta   90.00
_cell.angle_gamma   90.00
#
_symmetry.space_group_name_H-M   'P 1'
#
loop_
_entity.id
_entity.type
_entity.pdbx_description
1 polymer ?
#
loop_
_entity_poly.entity_id
_entity_poly.type
_entity_poly.pdbx_seq_one_letter_code
_entity_poly.pdbx_strand_id
1 'polypeptide(L)'
;MLFLFITWWSWCLLFSCFTKTNAFCPNDEDLQRHRCTCSLTHGYIQCSSLPNKCHTCNHYNTIFFDENVNILPSESFRYYNFFDYDSNKSFTIQFAQLNGVSSNTFSKIDIDQDRTLSIKISKYASSRIPTRIFDEISMQPKSKIDIEIFNVTSSLLTVEQYAFDGIKYSYESEFRFSILYLKDTIEFQSNAGSILLPSYAIMEFYVSNFVRVLLNEHSFDHITQEHSSKLRINFDHFQYAMLGHTSFFDLHQLEQSQFYLTFSNFQSISIEKTVFDTITQLKSSIVFSIYNITNDLCLPAETFSQ
;
A
#
# COMPACT_ATOMS: atom_id res chain seq x y z
N MET A 1 43.69 -34.67 -28.75
CA MET A 1 43.73 -33.26 -28.26
C MET A 1 42.45 -32.48 -28.58
N LEU A 2 41.92 -32.48 -29.81
CA LEU A 2 40.75 -31.66 -30.18
C LEU A 2 39.54 -31.78 -29.23
N PHE A 3 39.22 -33.00 -28.78
CA PHE A 3 38.11 -33.27 -27.85
C PHE A 3 38.22 -32.55 -26.50
N LEU A 4 39.43 -32.35 -25.98
CA LEU A 4 39.65 -31.66 -24.69
C LEU A 4 39.42 -30.15 -24.79
N PHE A 5 39.66 -29.53 -25.96
CA PHE A 5 39.37 -28.12 -26.18
C PHE A 5 37.86 -27.85 -26.28
N ILE A 6 37.10 -28.73 -26.95
CA ILE A 6 35.65 -28.58 -27.09
C ILE A 6 34.94 -28.69 -25.73
N THR A 7 35.34 -29.65 -24.89
CA THR A 7 34.78 -29.79 -23.54
C THR A 7 35.12 -28.59 -22.65
N TRP A 8 36.33 -28.02 -22.77
CA TRP A 8 36.75 -26.88 -21.95
C TRP A 8 36.03 -25.59 -22.35
N TRP A 9 35.81 -25.35 -23.65
CA TRP A 9 35.01 -24.22 -24.12
C TRP A 9 33.52 -24.36 -23.78
N SER A 10 32.97 -25.58 -23.86
CA SER A 10 31.60 -25.86 -23.41
C SER A 10 31.44 -25.60 -21.91
N TRP A 11 32.40 -26.01 -21.08
CA TRP A 11 32.41 -25.70 -19.65
C TRP A 11 32.61 -24.21 -19.35
N CYS A 12 33.48 -23.50 -20.06
CA CYS A 12 33.64 -22.05 -19.90
C CYS A 12 32.38 -21.27 -20.31
N LEU A 13 31.67 -21.68 -21.37
CA LEU A 13 30.39 -21.11 -21.77
C LEU A 13 29.30 -21.41 -20.74
N LEU A 14 29.21 -22.64 -20.22
CA LEU A 14 28.29 -23.00 -19.14
C LEU A 14 28.60 -22.19 -17.88
N PHE A 15 29.84 -22.17 -17.39
CA PHE A 15 30.22 -21.36 -16.22
C PHE A 15 29.96 -19.88 -16.43
N SER A 16 30.24 -19.32 -17.62
CA SER A 16 30.01 -17.90 -17.92
C SER A 16 28.53 -17.55 -18.10
N CYS A 17 27.67 -18.52 -18.43
CA CYS A 17 26.22 -18.37 -18.46
C CYS A 17 25.63 -18.48 -17.05
N PHE A 18 26.13 -19.42 -16.23
CA PHE A 18 25.68 -19.63 -14.85
C PHE A 18 26.20 -18.60 -13.84
N THR A 19 27.41 -18.02 -14.01
CA THR A 19 27.90 -16.95 -13.12
C THR A 19 27.35 -15.56 -13.46
N LYS A 20 26.69 -15.40 -14.61
CA LYS A 20 25.93 -14.18 -14.96
C LYS A 20 24.51 -14.14 -14.38
N THR A 21 24.05 -15.22 -13.74
CA THR A 21 22.67 -15.28 -13.21
C THR A 21 22.47 -14.39 -11.99
N ASN A 22 23.48 -14.26 -11.13
CA ASN A 22 23.55 -13.31 -10.02
C ASN A 22 25.01 -12.85 -9.86
N ALA A 23 25.28 -11.56 -10.05
CA ALA A 23 26.59 -10.95 -9.87
C ALA A 23 26.52 -9.76 -8.90
N PHE A 24 27.63 -9.39 -8.26
CA PHE A 24 27.70 -8.11 -7.54
C PHE A 24 27.36 -6.95 -8.49
N CYS A 25 26.57 -5.98 -8.03
CA CYS A 25 26.17 -4.81 -8.80
C CYS A 25 27.42 -3.95 -9.13
N PRO A 26 27.99 -4.01 -10.35
CA PRO A 26 29.38 -3.60 -10.57
C PRO A 26 29.57 -2.08 -10.66
N ASN A 27 28.47 -1.34 -10.85
CA ASN A 27 28.46 0.09 -11.18
C ASN A 27 27.89 0.98 -10.05
N ASP A 28 27.65 0.43 -8.86
CA ASP A 28 27.14 1.17 -7.70
C ASP A 28 27.87 0.71 -6.43
N GLU A 29 28.74 1.57 -5.90
CA GLU A 29 29.52 1.27 -4.69
C GLU A 29 28.64 1.03 -3.46
N ASP A 30 27.47 1.68 -3.37
CA ASP A 30 26.60 1.55 -2.20
C ASP A 30 25.92 0.18 -2.21
N LEU A 31 25.41 -0.24 -3.38
CA LEU A 31 24.93 -1.61 -3.58
C LEU A 31 26.02 -2.66 -3.27
N GLN A 32 27.29 -2.40 -3.61
CA GLN A 32 28.39 -3.31 -3.26
C GLN A 32 28.68 -3.36 -1.75
N ARG A 33 28.67 -2.21 -1.06
CA ARG A 33 28.85 -2.13 0.40
C ARG A 33 27.75 -2.90 1.13
N HIS A 34 26.51 -2.79 0.65
CA HIS A 34 25.34 -3.52 1.12
C HIS A 34 25.24 -4.96 0.58
N ARG A 35 26.28 -5.44 -0.13
CA ARG A 35 26.42 -6.80 -0.67
C ARG A 35 25.28 -7.25 -1.59
N CYS A 36 24.65 -6.29 -2.27
CA CYS A 36 23.55 -6.59 -3.17
C CYS A 36 24.02 -7.40 -4.39
N THR A 37 23.21 -8.39 -4.77
CA THR A 37 23.33 -9.11 -6.04
C THR A 37 22.35 -8.53 -7.06
N CYS A 38 22.81 -8.38 -8.28
CA CYS A 38 22.04 -7.88 -9.41
C CYS A 38 21.84 -8.98 -10.45
N SER A 39 20.62 -9.08 -10.98
CA SER A 39 20.25 -10.02 -12.04
C SER A 39 19.59 -9.29 -13.21
N LEU A 40 20.38 -8.94 -14.23
CA LEU A 40 19.86 -8.28 -15.44
C LEU A 40 18.88 -9.16 -16.23
N THR A 41 19.08 -10.49 -16.21
CA THR A 41 18.19 -11.45 -16.88
C THR A 41 16.77 -11.48 -16.29
N HIS A 42 16.67 -11.30 -14.97
CA HIS A 42 15.39 -11.32 -14.25
C HIS A 42 14.89 -9.91 -13.88
N GLY A 43 15.70 -8.87 -14.10
CA GLY A 43 15.36 -7.48 -13.85
C GLY A 43 15.27 -7.08 -12.37
N TYR A 44 16.00 -7.75 -11.46
CA TYR A 44 15.98 -7.43 -10.02
C TYR A 44 17.35 -7.14 -9.41
N ILE A 45 17.32 -6.39 -8.31
CA ILE A 45 18.39 -6.24 -7.31
C ILE A 45 17.92 -6.98 -6.04
N GLN A 46 18.79 -7.74 -5.39
CA GLN A 46 18.55 -8.39 -4.10
C GLN A 46 19.58 -7.87 -3.09
N CYS A 47 19.13 -7.38 -1.94
CA CYS A 47 19.97 -6.72 -0.93
C CYS A 47 19.63 -7.23 0.48
N SER A 48 20.64 -7.63 1.26
CA SER A 48 20.46 -8.01 2.66
C SER A 48 20.17 -6.83 3.60
N SER A 49 20.37 -5.60 3.13
CA SER A 49 20.16 -4.38 3.91
C SER A 49 19.84 -3.19 2.99
N LEU A 50 19.23 -2.15 3.55
CA LEU A 50 18.85 -0.93 2.81
C LEU A 50 20.11 -0.12 2.41
N PRO A 51 20.42 0.04 1.12
CA PRO A 51 21.43 1.00 0.68
C PRO A 51 20.90 2.43 0.80
N ASN A 52 21.80 3.39 0.99
CA ASN A 52 21.49 4.82 1.15
C ASN A 52 21.08 5.46 -0.18
N LYS A 53 21.58 4.91 -1.31
CA LYS A 53 21.26 5.35 -2.67
C LYS A 53 21.17 4.14 -3.61
N CYS A 54 20.42 4.30 -4.70
CA CYS A 54 20.40 3.34 -5.79
C CYS A 54 20.44 4.10 -7.13
N HIS A 55 21.61 4.24 -7.73
CA HIS A 55 21.77 4.93 -9.00
C HIS A 55 21.43 4.04 -10.19
N THR A 56 21.60 2.72 -10.05
CA THR A 56 21.32 1.76 -11.14
C THR A 56 19.86 1.27 -11.19
N CYS A 57 18.98 1.75 -10.31
CA CYS A 57 17.60 1.26 -10.21
C CYS A 57 16.83 1.41 -11.54
N ASN A 58 17.14 2.40 -12.38
CA ASN A 58 16.66 2.54 -13.77
C ASN A 58 16.75 1.25 -14.63
N HIS A 59 17.74 0.38 -14.39
CA HIS A 59 17.95 -0.85 -15.18
C HIS A 59 17.15 -2.06 -14.65
N TYR A 60 16.56 -1.95 -13.46
CA TYR A 60 15.88 -3.04 -12.77
C TYR A 60 14.44 -2.63 -12.46
N ASN A 61 13.51 -3.57 -12.57
CA ASN A 61 12.10 -3.31 -12.26
C ASN A 61 11.76 -3.65 -10.81
N THR A 62 12.68 -4.26 -10.06
CA THR A 62 12.45 -4.73 -8.70
C THR A 62 13.70 -4.59 -7.83
N ILE A 63 13.54 -4.15 -6.58
CA ILE A 63 14.49 -4.36 -5.50
C ILE A 63 13.86 -5.24 -4.41
N PHE A 64 14.58 -6.28 -3.99
CA PHE A 64 14.15 -7.25 -2.99
C PHE A 64 15.06 -7.19 -1.76
N PHE A 65 14.47 -6.99 -0.60
CA PHE A 65 15.12 -7.12 0.70
C PHE A 65 14.73 -8.48 1.28
N ASP A 66 15.67 -9.43 1.21
CA ASP A 66 15.47 -10.85 1.53
C ASP A 66 15.64 -11.16 3.02
N GLU A 67 16.45 -10.36 3.72
CA GLU A 67 16.61 -10.40 5.18
C GLU A 67 15.60 -9.52 5.94
N ASN A 68 15.63 -9.59 7.27
CA ASN A 68 14.74 -8.84 8.16
C ASN A 68 15.13 -7.35 8.23
N VAL A 69 14.38 -6.47 7.60
CA VAL A 69 14.59 -5.01 7.72
C VAL A 69 14.02 -4.52 9.07
N ASN A 70 14.91 -4.10 9.98
CA ASN A 70 14.52 -3.76 11.35
C ASN A 70 13.72 -2.44 11.46
N ILE A 71 14.09 -1.42 10.69
CA ILE A 71 13.30 -0.20 10.54
C ILE A 71 13.71 0.49 9.25
N LEU A 72 12.74 1.01 8.50
CA LEU A 72 13.02 1.99 7.45
C LEU A 72 13.10 3.38 8.11
N PRO A 73 14.27 4.05 8.10
CA PRO A 73 14.37 5.42 8.58
C PRO A 73 13.59 6.42 7.72
N SER A 74 13.47 7.65 8.22
CA SER A 74 12.97 8.78 7.43
C SER A 74 13.84 9.00 6.19
N GLU A 75 13.24 9.45 5.09
CA GLU A 75 13.88 9.68 3.79
C GLU A 75 14.60 8.48 3.16
N SER A 76 14.39 7.24 3.62
CA SER A 76 15.01 5.99 3.10
C SER A 76 15.07 5.91 1.58
N PHE A 77 14.01 6.37 0.91
CA PHE A 77 13.82 6.25 -0.53
C PHE A 77 14.01 7.56 -1.31
N ARG A 78 14.45 8.63 -0.65
CA ARG A 78 14.59 9.98 -1.24
C ARG A 78 15.58 10.09 -2.40
N TYR A 79 16.58 9.20 -2.44
CA TYR A 79 17.67 9.23 -3.42
C TYR A 79 17.66 8.00 -4.36
N TYR A 80 16.49 7.37 -4.52
CA TYR A 80 16.29 6.24 -5.42
C TYR A 80 15.67 6.73 -6.73
N ASN A 81 16.31 6.40 -7.85
CA ASN A 81 15.76 6.65 -9.17
C ASN A 81 14.96 5.41 -9.60
N PHE A 82 13.63 5.46 -9.46
CA PHE A 82 12.74 4.31 -9.70
C PHE A 82 12.42 4.06 -11.18
N PHE A 83 12.49 5.09 -12.01
CA PHE A 83 12.00 5.04 -13.38
C PHE A 83 13.06 5.55 -14.36
N ASP A 84 13.22 4.84 -15.46
CA ASP A 84 14.01 5.29 -16.60
C ASP A 84 13.09 5.90 -17.66
N TYR A 85 13.53 6.99 -18.29
CA TYR A 85 12.68 7.85 -19.14
C TYR A 85 12.03 7.08 -20.30
N ASP A 86 12.77 6.21 -20.99
CA ASP A 86 12.30 5.47 -22.18
C ASP A 86 11.45 4.22 -21.86
N SER A 87 11.29 3.88 -20.59
CA SER A 87 11.25 2.46 -20.22
C SER A 87 9.87 1.80 -20.11
N ASN A 88 8.77 2.55 -20.04
CA ASN A 88 7.37 2.07 -19.93
C ASN A 88 7.16 0.89 -18.95
N LYS A 89 7.65 1.04 -17.72
CA LYS A 89 7.66 0.01 -16.67
C LYS A 89 7.22 0.53 -15.31
N SER A 90 6.62 -0.38 -14.54
CA SER A 90 6.43 -0.29 -13.09
C SER A 90 7.71 -0.68 -12.34
N PHE A 91 7.91 -0.12 -11.15
CA PHE A 91 8.99 -0.48 -10.22
C PHE A 91 8.40 -1.13 -8.96
N THR A 92 9.05 -2.16 -8.42
CA THR A 92 8.61 -2.87 -7.21
C THR A 92 9.68 -2.85 -6.13
N ILE A 93 9.35 -2.38 -4.93
CA ILE A 93 10.13 -2.59 -3.71
C ILE A 93 9.49 -3.75 -2.95
N GLN A 94 10.24 -4.80 -2.65
CA GLN A 94 9.71 -5.95 -1.92
C GLN A 94 10.53 -6.27 -0.66
N PHE A 95 9.85 -6.53 0.45
CA PHE A 95 10.44 -6.89 1.75
C PHE A 95 9.96 -8.28 2.19
N ALA A 96 10.88 -9.19 2.50
CA ALA A 96 10.56 -10.48 3.11
C ALA A 96 9.99 -10.29 4.53
N GLN A 97 10.61 -9.42 5.34
CA GLN A 97 10.08 -8.97 6.62
C GLN A 97 10.48 -7.52 6.89
N LEU A 98 9.52 -6.74 7.40
CA LEU A 98 9.71 -5.35 7.81
C LEU A 98 9.19 -5.15 9.24
N ASN A 99 10.07 -4.78 10.17
CA ASN A 99 9.70 -4.62 11.58
C ASN A 99 9.18 -3.21 11.91
N GLY A 100 9.38 -2.21 11.04
CA GLY A 100 8.88 -0.86 11.24
C GLY A 100 9.17 0.12 10.11
N VAL A 101 8.33 1.14 10.02
CA VAL A 101 8.44 2.29 9.11
C VAL A 101 8.50 3.56 9.95
N SER A 102 9.20 4.58 9.47
CA SER A 102 9.24 5.92 10.09
C SER A 102 8.38 6.90 9.30
N SER A 103 8.01 8.03 9.91
CA SER A 103 7.46 9.15 9.15
C SER A 103 8.42 9.62 8.06
N ASN A 104 7.86 10.05 6.93
CA ASN A 104 8.52 10.53 5.72
C ASN A 104 9.52 9.52 5.12
N THR A 105 9.36 8.21 5.34
CA THR A 105 10.22 7.15 4.78
C THR A 105 10.28 7.23 3.25
N PHE A 106 9.15 7.52 2.62
CA PHE A 106 9.04 7.84 1.19
C PHE A 106 8.95 9.36 1.06
N SER A 107 10.03 10.03 0.67
CA SER A 107 10.09 11.50 0.55
C SER A 107 10.58 11.93 -0.83
N LYS A 108 9.94 12.95 -1.42
CA LYS A 108 10.34 13.61 -2.67
C LYS A 108 10.53 12.64 -3.84
N ILE A 109 9.54 11.78 -4.04
CA ILE A 109 9.50 10.81 -5.14
C ILE A 109 8.48 11.31 -6.17
N ASP A 110 8.93 11.48 -7.41
CA ASP A 110 8.06 11.73 -8.56
C ASP A 110 7.70 10.39 -9.24
N ILE A 111 6.41 10.12 -9.41
CA ILE A 111 5.90 8.97 -10.17
C ILE A 111 5.45 9.46 -11.54
N ASP A 112 6.22 9.11 -12.57
CA ASP A 112 5.99 9.51 -13.96
C ASP A 112 4.65 9.04 -14.52
N GLN A 113 4.21 9.69 -15.61
CA GLN A 113 2.93 9.43 -16.26
C GLN A 113 2.81 7.94 -16.67
N ASP A 114 1.64 7.36 -16.43
CA ASP A 114 1.33 5.94 -16.69
C ASP A 114 2.29 4.93 -16.00
N ARG A 115 3.11 5.34 -15.03
CA ARG A 115 4.01 4.44 -14.25
C ARG A 115 3.36 3.96 -12.96
N THR A 116 3.97 2.97 -12.32
CA THR A 116 3.51 2.42 -11.04
C THR A 116 4.68 2.15 -10.12
N LEU A 117 4.60 2.61 -8.87
CA LEU A 117 5.44 2.17 -7.76
C LEU A 117 4.65 1.17 -6.91
N SER A 118 5.13 -0.07 -6.82
CA SER A 118 4.57 -1.09 -5.94
C SER A 118 5.49 -1.33 -4.75
N ILE A 119 4.94 -1.42 -3.54
CA ILE A 119 5.67 -1.72 -2.29
C ILE A 119 5.01 -2.95 -1.66
N LYS A 120 5.72 -4.08 -1.64
CA LYS A 120 5.20 -5.38 -1.20
C LYS A 120 5.89 -5.84 0.07
N ILE A 121 5.14 -6.03 1.15
CA ILE A 121 5.68 -6.43 2.46
C ILE A 121 5.10 -7.80 2.81
N SER A 122 5.91 -8.85 2.66
CA SER A 122 5.47 -10.23 2.92
C SER A 122 5.14 -10.49 4.40
N LYS A 123 5.81 -9.80 5.32
CA LYS A 123 5.53 -9.85 6.75
C LYS A 123 5.84 -8.51 7.43
N TYR A 124 4.84 -7.94 8.10
CA TYR A 124 4.96 -6.71 8.88
C TYR A 124 4.87 -7.03 10.38
N ALA A 125 5.83 -6.54 11.17
CA ALA A 125 5.88 -6.81 12.61
C ALA A 125 5.60 -5.57 13.49
N SER A 126 5.55 -4.38 12.90
CA SER A 126 5.15 -3.16 13.60
C SER A 126 3.66 -3.18 13.93
N SER A 127 3.30 -2.69 15.12
CA SER A 127 1.93 -2.44 15.55
C SER A 127 1.34 -1.13 15.03
N ARG A 128 2.03 -0.44 14.12
CA ARG A 128 1.61 0.85 13.57
C ARG A 128 1.90 1.06 12.09
N ILE A 129 1.04 1.79 11.41
CA ILE A 129 1.35 2.56 10.20
C ILE A 129 1.53 4.01 10.66
N PRO A 130 2.72 4.62 10.54
CA PRO A 130 2.99 5.89 11.22
C PRO A 130 2.39 7.09 10.51
N THR A 131 2.23 8.20 11.23
CA THR A 131 1.87 9.51 10.66
C THR A 131 2.78 9.87 9.49
N ARG A 132 2.19 10.29 8.37
CA ARG A 132 2.87 10.70 7.13
C ARG A 132 3.95 9.73 6.70
N ILE A 133 3.61 8.53 6.20
CA ILE A 133 4.61 7.65 5.56
C ILE A 133 5.23 8.29 4.31
N PHE A 134 4.47 9.21 3.70
CA PHE A 134 4.81 9.97 2.51
C PHE A 134 5.14 11.44 2.83
N ASP A 135 6.05 12.02 2.05
CA ASP A 135 6.38 13.44 2.10
C ASP A 135 6.71 13.96 0.69
N GLU A 136 5.99 14.97 0.22
CA GLU A 136 6.17 15.55 -1.12
C GLU A 136 6.22 14.52 -2.27
N ILE A 137 5.38 13.48 -2.22
CA ILE A 137 5.24 12.53 -3.32
C ILE A 137 4.41 13.19 -4.43
N SER A 138 4.90 13.16 -5.67
CA SER A 138 4.23 13.76 -6.82
C SER A 138 3.76 12.68 -7.78
N MET A 139 2.45 12.60 -8.01
CA MET A 139 1.87 11.67 -8.97
C MET A 139 1.55 12.41 -10.26
N GLN A 140 2.15 12.00 -11.39
CA GLN A 140 1.77 12.47 -12.72
C GLN A 140 0.45 11.82 -13.17
N PRO A 141 -0.20 12.28 -14.27
CA PRO A 141 -1.47 11.71 -14.71
C PRO A 141 -1.39 10.20 -14.92
N LYS A 142 -2.45 9.47 -14.54
CA LYS A 142 -2.58 8.00 -14.63
C LYS A 142 -1.52 7.17 -13.89
N SER A 143 -0.61 7.82 -13.16
CA SER A 143 0.40 7.14 -12.35
C SER A 143 -0.22 6.44 -11.14
N LYS A 144 0.47 5.43 -10.59
CA LYS A 144 -0.04 4.61 -9.49
C LYS A 144 0.96 4.37 -8.39
N ILE A 145 0.47 4.30 -7.15
CA ILE A 145 1.21 3.81 -5.98
C ILE A 145 0.40 2.70 -5.33
N ASP A 146 1.00 1.53 -5.12
CA ASP A 146 0.35 0.34 -4.59
C ASP A 146 1.16 -0.25 -3.42
N ILE A 147 0.69 -0.07 -2.19
CA ILE A 147 1.28 -0.67 -0.99
C ILE A 147 0.48 -1.90 -0.59
N GLU A 148 1.12 -3.06 -0.53
CA GLU A 148 0.50 -4.34 -0.21
C GLU A 148 1.25 -5.02 0.95
N ILE A 149 0.56 -5.18 2.09
CA ILE A 149 1.05 -5.93 3.25
C ILE A 149 0.35 -7.29 3.29
N PHE A 150 1.10 -8.37 3.07
CA PHE A 150 0.54 -9.71 3.01
C PHE A 150 0.12 -10.24 4.38
N ASN A 151 0.90 -9.95 5.44
CA ASN A 151 0.69 -10.48 6.77
C ASN A 151 1.18 -9.51 7.85
N VAL A 152 0.26 -8.98 8.66
CA VAL A 152 0.56 -8.18 9.86
C VAL A 152 0.52 -9.07 11.10
N THR A 153 1.64 -9.12 11.82
CA THR A 153 1.86 -10.10 12.91
C THR A 153 1.67 -9.54 14.33
N SER A 154 1.53 -8.22 14.47
CA SER A 154 1.03 -7.59 15.70
C SER A 154 -0.45 -7.93 15.90
N SER A 155 -0.91 -8.06 17.15
CA SER A 155 -2.35 -8.26 17.45
C SER A 155 -3.17 -6.97 17.32
N LEU A 156 -2.51 -5.82 17.42
CA LEU A 156 -3.10 -4.52 17.11
C LEU A 156 -2.25 -3.88 16.01
N LEU A 157 -2.90 -3.35 14.98
CA LEU A 157 -2.33 -2.43 14.02
C LEU A 157 -3.07 -1.10 14.12
N THR A 158 -2.41 -0.06 14.60
CA THR A 158 -2.95 1.29 14.63
C THR A 158 -2.48 2.05 13.39
N VAL A 159 -3.42 2.55 12.58
CA VAL A 159 -3.15 3.56 11.56
C VAL A 159 -3.14 4.90 12.28
N GLU A 160 -1.95 5.51 12.39
CA GLU A 160 -1.76 6.79 13.07
C GLU A 160 -2.42 7.94 12.29
N GLN A 161 -2.69 9.06 12.97
CA GLN A 161 -3.23 10.30 12.40
C GLN A 161 -2.42 10.75 11.16
N TYR A 162 -3.09 11.19 10.09
CA TYR A 162 -2.48 11.63 8.82
C TYR A 162 -1.49 10.62 8.21
N ALA A 163 -1.74 9.30 8.33
CA ALA A 163 -0.82 8.27 7.82
C ALA A 163 -0.48 8.42 6.33
N PHE A 164 -1.48 8.77 5.51
CA PHE A 164 -1.38 8.83 4.04
C PHE A 164 -1.27 10.25 3.46
N ASP A 165 -1.12 11.26 4.32
CA ASP A 165 -0.80 12.64 3.91
C ASP A 165 0.54 12.71 3.17
N GLY A 166 0.71 13.74 2.34
CA GLY A 166 1.96 14.03 1.63
C GLY A 166 2.00 13.56 0.16
N ILE A 167 0.94 12.90 -0.32
CA ILE A 167 0.74 12.58 -1.75
C ILE A 167 0.07 13.74 -2.46
N LYS A 168 0.66 14.19 -3.58
CA LYS A 168 0.08 15.16 -4.53
C LYS A 168 -0.44 14.39 -5.75
N TYR A 169 -1.74 14.19 -5.80
CA TYR A 169 -2.44 13.49 -6.87
C TYR A 169 -2.56 14.33 -8.15
N SER A 170 -2.64 13.66 -9.31
CA SER A 170 -3.03 14.21 -10.61
C SER A 170 -4.27 13.50 -11.18
N TYR A 171 -4.76 13.99 -12.32
CA TYR A 171 -5.83 13.36 -13.11
C TYR A 171 -5.62 11.85 -13.31
N GLU A 172 -6.64 11.05 -12.97
CA GLU A 172 -6.65 9.58 -13.07
C GLU A 172 -5.52 8.86 -12.29
N SER A 173 -4.81 9.54 -11.38
CA SER A 173 -3.81 8.89 -10.52
C SER A 173 -4.47 8.01 -9.45
N GLU A 174 -3.83 6.90 -9.10
CA GLU A 174 -4.39 5.86 -8.21
C GLU A 174 -3.44 5.53 -7.05
N PHE A 175 -3.87 5.77 -5.81
CA PHE A 175 -3.20 5.25 -4.62
C PHE A 175 -3.98 4.08 -4.02
N ARG A 176 -3.31 2.96 -3.77
CA ARG A 176 -3.87 1.81 -3.05
C ARG A 176 -3.01 1.43 -1.85
N PHE A 177 -3.66 1.17 -0.73
CA PHE A 177 -3.07 0.55 0.45
C PHE A 177 -3.89 -0.69 0.84
N SER A 178 -3.27 -1.86 0.84
CA SER A 178 -3.91 -3.14 1.14
C SER A 178 -3.22 -3.91 2.27
N ILE A 179 -4.02 -4.56 3.11
CA ILE A 179 -3.58 -5.56 4.09
C ILE A 179 -4.38 -6.84 3.82
N LEU A 180 -3.70 -7.93 3.45
CA LEU A 180 -4.38 -9.18 3.06
C LEU A 180 -4.65 -10.13 4.23
N TYR A 181 -3.84 -10.06 5.28
CA TYR A 181 -4.03 -10.78 6.53
C TYR A 181 -3.52 -9.93 7.70
N LEU A 182 -4.34 -9.83 8.74
CA LEU A 182 -4.01 -9.16 9.98
C LEU A 182 -4.42 -10.05 11.15
N LYS A 183 -3.47 -10.33 12.04
CA LYS A 183 -3.62 -11.31 13.11
C LYS A 183 -4.89 -11.16 13.96
N ASP A 184 -5.31 -9.93 14.26
CA ASP A 184 -6.43 -9.67 15.17
C ASP A 184 -7.12 -8.31 14.87
N THR A 185 -6.64 -7.20 15.42
CA THR A 185 -7.38 -5.92 15.40
C THR A 185 -6.68 -4.83 14.58
N ILE A 186 -7.44 -4.08 13.76
CA ILE A 186 -7.02 -2.80 13.17
C ILE A 186 -7.75 -1.63 13.86
N GLU A 187 -7.03 -0.55 14.11
CA GLU A 187 -7.54 0.70 14.70
C GLU A 187 -7.13 1.90 13.84
N PHE A 188 -8.01 2.90 13.73
CA PHE A 188 -7.73 4.14 13.02
C PHE A 188 -7.83 5.32 13.99
N GLN A 189 -6.71 6.02 14.20
CA GLN A 189 -6.70 7.25 15.00
C GLN A 189 -7.44 8.38 14.29
N SER A 190 -7.76 9.45 15.02
CA SER A 190 -8.40 10.66 14.48
C SER A 190 -7.62 11.23 13.29
N ASN A 191 -8.30 11.54 12.20
CA ASN A 191 -7.72 11.97 10.92
C ASN A 191 -6.73 10.97 10.26
N ALA A 192 -6.77 9.67 10.61
CA ALA A 192 -5.95 8.66 9.93
C ALA A 192 -6.24 8.58 8.42
N GLY A 193 -7.50 8.82 8.03
CA GLY A 193 -7.93 8.94 6.63
C GLY A 193 -8.34 10.34 6.20
N SER A 194 -7.80 11.41 6.81
CA SER A 194 -7.92 12.77 6.25
C SER A 194 -7.21 12.84 4.91
N ILE A 195 -7.90 13.23 3.84
CA ILE A 195 -7.42 13.16 2.45
C ILE A 195 -8.00 14.33 1.65
N LEU A 196 -7.16 14.98 0.83
CA LEU A 196 -7.61 15.82 -0.28
C LEU A 196 -7.47 15.06 -1.61
N LEU A 197 -8.60 14.65 -2.19
CA LEU A 197 -8.68 13.93 -3.46
C LEU A 197 -9.10 14.88 -4.58
N PRO A 198 -8.18 15.28 -5.48
CA PRO A 198 -8.53 16.12 -6.61
C PRO A 198 -9.32 15.35 -7.67
N SER A 199 -9.81 16.09 -8.65
CA SER A 199 -10.74 15.58 -9.65
C SER A 199 -10.19 14.35 -10.39
N TYR A 200 -11.02 13.32 -10.55
CA TYR A 200 -10.68 12.02 -11.18
C TYR A 200 -9.61 11.16 -10.48
N ALA A 201 -9.01 11.60 -9.38
CA ALA A 201 -8.09 10.75 -8.61
C ALA A 201 -8.82 9.62 -7.88
N ILE A 202 -8.11 8.51 -7.67
CA ILE A 202 -8.62 7.29 -7.02
C ILE A 202 -7.77 6.98 -5.80
N MET A 203 -8.41 6.75 -4.66
CA MET A 203 -7.77 6.17 -3.48
C MET A 203 -8.55 4.94 -3.00
N GLU A 204 -7.82 3.86 -2.70
CA GLU A 204 -8.39 2.63 -2.17
C GLU A 204 -7.63 2.16 -0.93
N PHE A 205 -8.39 1.89 0.12
CA PHE A 205 -7.94 1.25 1.34
C PHE A 205 -8.67 -0.11 1.46
N TYR A 206 -7.92 -1.20 1.55
CA TYR A 206 -8.47 -2.57 1.62
C TYR A 206 -7.85 -3.36 2.77
N VAL A 207 -8.67 -3.97 3.63
CA VAL A 207 -8.20 -4.88 4.70
C VAL A 207 -9.02 -6.15 4.70
N SER A 208 -8.33 -7.28 4.75
CA SER A 208 -8.92 -8.61 4.73
C SER A 208 -8.32 -9.55 5.79
N ASN A 209 -9.07 -10.60 6.13
CA ASN A 209 -8.72 -11.67 7.07
C ASN A 209 -8.22 -11.15 8.42
N PHE A 210 -9.17 -10.65 9.24
CA PHE A 210 -8.90 -10.10 10.56
C PHE A 210 -10.01 -10.41 11.58
N VAL A 211 -9.75 -10.18 12.87
CA VAL A 211 -10.77 -10.39 13.93
C VAL A 211 -11.63 -9.14 14.07
N ARG A 212 -11.02 -7.97 14.29
CA ARG A 212 -11.77 -6.74 14.63
C ARG A 212 -11.30 -5.49 13.89
N VAL A 213 -12.24 -4.63 13.52
CA VAL A 213 -11.98 -3.23 13.15
C VAL A 213 -12.51 -2.29 14.23
N LEU A 214 -11.68 -1.32 14.60
CA LEU A 214 -11.97 -0.21 15.50
C LEU A 214 -11.95 1.10 14.70
N LEU A 215 -13.13 1.67 14.50
CA LEU A 215 -13.31 3.03 14.00
C LEU A 215 -13.92 3.88 15.10
N ASN A 216 -13.37 5.07 15.28
CA ASN A 216 -13.96 6.13 16.11
C ASN A 216 -14.52 7.22 15.20
N GLU A 217 -15.30 8.12 15.79
CA GLU A 217 -16.01 9.17 15.08
C GLU A 217 -15.11 10.13 14.29
N HIS A 218 -13.82 10.20 14.62
CA HIS A 218 -12.85 11.08 13.96
C HIS A 218 -11.90 10.32 13.01
N SER A 219 -12.02 8.99 12.86
CA SER A 219 -11.05 8.18 12.09
C SER A 219 -10.90 8.64 10.62
N PHE A 220 -11.97 9.19 10.05
CA PHE A 220 -12.10 9.61 8.66
C PHE A 220 -12.62 11.05 8.51
N ASP A 221 -12.29 11.91 9.47
CA ASP A 221 -12.59 13.35 9.39
C ASP A 221 -11.78 14.06 8.31
N HIS A 222 -12.35 15.17 7.81
CA HIS A 222 -11.77 16.07 6.82
C HIS A 222 -11.39 15.39 5.48
N ILE A 223 -12.24 14.48 5.00
CA ILE A 223 -12.15 13.98 3.62
C ILE A 223 -12.73 15.05 2.69
N THR A 224 -11.88 15.63 1.86
CA THR A 224 -12.27 16.57 0.80
C THR A 224 -12.15 15.88 -0.56
N GLN A 225 -13.26 15.76 -1.28
CA GLN A 225 -13.33 15.11 -2.58
C GLN A 225 -13.82 16.07 -3.66
N GLU A 226 -12.98 16.29 -4.67
CA GLU A 226 -13.36 17.01 -5.87
C GLU A 226 -14.16 16.12 -6.86
N HIS A 227 -14.63 16.75 -7.93
CA HIS A 227 -15.49 16.19 -8.96
C HIS A 227 -14.96 14.89 -9.58
N SER A 228 -15.82 13.88 -9.71
CA SER A 228 -15.49 12.56 -10.29
C SER A 228 -14.34 11.78 -9.60
N SER A 229 -13.84 12.24 -8.45
CA SER A 229 -12.88 11.49 -7.63
C SER A 229 -13.52 10.26 -6.98
N LYS A 230 -12.70 9.27 -6.61
CA LYS A 230 -13.18 8.02 -5.99
C LYS A 230 -12.37 7.66 -4.76
N LEU A 231 -13.04 7.54 -3.61
CA LEU A 231 -12.46 6.99 -2.39
C LEU A 231 -13.15 5.66 -2.06
N ARG A 232 -12.37 4.62 -1.79
CA ARG A 232 -12.86 3.29 -1.41
C ARG A 232 -12.24 2.86 -0.08
N ILE A 233 -13.09 2.41 0.83
CA ILE A 233 -12.71 1.79 2.10
C ILE A 233 -13.40 0.44 2.14
N ASN A 234 -12.63 -0.63 2.09
CA ASN A 234 -13.12 -1.99 1.94
C ASN A 234 -12.61 -2.86 3.09
N PHE A 235 -13.55 -3.40 3.88
CA PHE A 235 -13.31 -4.36 4.94
C PHE A 235 -13.91 -5.70 4.55
N ASP A 236 -13.09 -6.75 4.52
CA ASP A 236 -13.46 -8.07 3.99
C ASP A 236 -13.00 -9.19 4.94
N HIS A 237 -13.69 -10.33 4.93
CA HIS A 237 -13.35 -11.53 5.72
C HIS A 237 -12.99 -11.24 7.19
N PHE A 238 -13.96 -10.79 8.00
CA PHE A 238 -13.71 -10.39 9.40
C PHE A 238 -14.73 -10.89 10.44
N GLN A 239 -14.36 -10.97 11.72
CA GLN A 239 -15.29 -11.42 12.76
C GLN A 239 -16.21 -10.31 13.24
N TYR A 240 -15.67 -9.17 13.65
CA TYR A 240 -16.44 -8.10 14.30
C TYR A 240 -16.07 -6.69 13.82
N ALA A 241 -17.08 -5.88 13.51
CA ALA A 241 -16.94 -4.43 13.33
C ALA A 241 -17.86 -3.68 14.30
N MET A 242 -17.35 -2.60 14.88
CA MET A 242 -18.14 -1.64 15.66
C MET A 242 -18.02 -0.24 15.05
N LEU A 243 -19.15 0.33 14.68
CA LEU A 243 -19.32 1.70 14.18
C LEU A 243 -20.14 2.46 15.23
N GLY A 244 -19.45 3.03 16.22
CA GLY A 244 -20.06 3.81 17.30
C GLY A 244 -19.84 5.31 17.11
N HIS A 245 -20.88 6.09 17.41
CA HIS A 245 -20.96 7.54 17.47
C HIS A 245 -21.19 8.34 16.17
N THR A 246 -22.00 9.40 16.26
CA THR A 246 -22.73 10.09 15.18
C THR A 246 -21.90 10.68 14.04
N SER A 247 -20.64 11.02 14.29
CA SER A 247 -19.87 11.99 13.52
C SER A 247 -19.06 11.36 12.37
N PHE A 248 -19.46 10.16 11.90
CA PHE A 248 -18.59 9.20 11.21
C PHE A 248 -17.78 9.70 10.01
N PHE A 249 -18.25 10.76 9.33
CA PHE A 249 -17.50 11.41 8.27
C PHE A 249 -17.85 12.90 8.17
N ASP A 250 -16.91 13.80 8.51
CA ASP A 250 -16.94 15.18 8.03
C ASP A 250 -16.52 15.22 6.54
N LEU A 251 -17.49 15.02 5.64
CA LEU A 251 -17.28 14.96 4.19
C LEU A 251 -17.52 16.32 3.54
N HIS A 252 -16.47 16.83 2.87
CA HIS A 252 -16.60 17.94 1.94
C HIS A 252 -16.53 17.40 0.51
N GLN A 253 -17.68 16.98 -0.01
CA GLN A 253 -17.85 16.39 -1.34
C GLN A 253 -18.43 17.37 -2.35
N LEU A 254 -17.78 17.48 -3.51
CA LEU A 254 -18.36 18.12 -4.70
C LEU A 254 -19.23 17.13 -5.50
N GLU A 255 -20.12 17.66 -6.33
CA GLU A 255 -21.03 16.87 -7.19
C GLU A 255 -20.28 15.79 -7.99
N GLN A 256 -20.87 14.59 -8.07
CA GLN A 256 -20.35 13.41 -8.79
C GLN A 256 -19.08 12.76 -8.24
N SER A 257 -18.54 13.21 -7.09
CA SER A 257 -17.58 12.41 -6.33
C SER A 257 -18.22 11.10 -5.85
N GLN A 258 -17.42 10.04 -5.71
CA GLN A 258 -17.87 8.72 -5.27
C GLN A 258 -17.12 8.29 -4.00
N PHE A 259 -17.86 8.00 -2.93
CA PHE A 259 -17.32 7.41 -1.71
C PHE A 259 -17.92 6.01 -1.51
N TYR A 260 -17.05 5.01 -1.36
CA TYR A 260 -17.45 3.62 -1.14
C TYR A 260 -16.99 3.17 0.23
N LEU A 261 -17.92 2.71 1.05
CA LEU A 261 -17.62 1.98 2.28
C LEU A 261 -18.25 0.60 2.19
N THR A 262 -17.41 -0.43 2.11
CA THR A 262 -17.83 -1.82 1.90
C THR A 262 -17.48 -2.68 3.09
N PHE A 263 -18.46 -3.42 3.62
CA PHE A 263 -18.26 -4.49 4.59
C PHE A 263 -18.69 -5.83 3.97
N SER A 264 -17.74 -6.74 3.83
CA SER A 264 -17.93 -8.04 3.16
C SER A 264 -17.52 -9.21 4.06
N ASN A 265 -18.22 -10.34 3.91
CA ASN A 265 -17.83 -11.64 4.49
C ASN A 265 -17.54 -11.61 6.01
N PHE A 266 -18.53 -11.20 6.80
CA PHE A 266 -18.33 -10.97 8.24
C PHE A 266 -19.27 -11.79 9.14
N GLN A 267 -18.83 -12.05 10.38
CA GLN A 267 -19.68 -12.71 11.38
C GLN A 267 -20.64 -11.74 12.08
N SER A 268 -20.20 -10.53 12.43
CA SER A 268 -21.05 -9.52 13.08
C SER A 268 -20.60 -8.09 12.76
N ILE A 269 -21.57 -7.20 12.54
CA ILE A 269 -21.37 -5.76 12.45
C ILE A 269 -22.37 -5.06 13.38
N SER A 270 -21.88 -4.15 14.21
CA SER A 270 -22.69 -3.30 15.07
C SER A 270 -22.56 -1.86 14.60
N ILE A 271 -23.68 -1.26 14.19
CA ILE A 271 -23.75 0.13 13.73
C ILE A 271 -24.75 0.85 14.63
N GLU A 272 -24.34 1.96 15.23
CA GLU A 272 -25.28 2.81 15.95
C GLU A 272 -26.33 3.39 14.99
N LYS A 273 -27.60 3.36 15.40
CA LYS A 273 -28.74 3.78 14.56
C LYS A 273 -28.56 5.18 13.99
N THR A 274 -28.06 6.11 14.81
CA THR A 274 -27.80 7.50 14.42
C THR A 274 -26.73 7.63 13.34
N VAL A 275 -25.71 6.76 13.33
CA VAL A 275 -24.69 6.69 12.27
C VAL A 275 -25.31 6.21 10.96
N PHE A 276 -26.14 5.17 11.03
CA PHE A 276 -26.86 4.64 9.88
C PHE A 276 -27.83 5.68 9.29
N ASP A 277 -28.53 6.42 10.15
CA ASP A 277 -29.44 7.50 9.76
C ASP A 277 -28.68 8.67 9.08
N THR A 278 -27.49 9.05 9.56
CA THR A 278 -26.62 10.04 8.89
C THR A 278 -26.15 9.55 7.51
N ILE A 279 -25.62 8.32 7.42
CA ILE A 279 -25.14 7.74 6.15
C ILE A 279 -26.28 7.68 5.11
N THR A 280 -27.48 7.27 5.53
CA THR A 280 -28.64 7.14 4.62
C THR A 280 -29.29 8.46 4.23
N GLN A 281 -28.96 9.58 4.90
CA GLN A 281 -29.39 10.93 4.49
C GLN A 281 -28.48 11.55 3.42
N LEU A 282 -27.21 11.14 3.34
CA LEU A 282 -26.20 11.63 2.37
C LEU A 282 -26.35 11.03 0.95
N LYS A 283 -27.61 10.91 0.47
CA LYS A 283 -28.06 10.04 -0.64
C LYS A 283 -27.42 10.21 -2.02
N SER A 284 -26.64 11.25 -2.27
CA SER A 284 -26.18 11.61 -3.63
C SER A 284 -24.80 11.08 -4.03
N SER A 285 -23.93 10.70 -3.09
CA SER A 285 -22.51 10.44 -3.36
C SER A 285 -21.86 9.32 -2.54
N ILE A 286 -22.54 8.79 -1.52
CA ILE A 286 -22.07 7.65 -0.71
C ILE A 286 -22.72 6.35 -1.18
N VAL A 287 -21.89 5.38 -1.57
CA VAL A 287 -22.26 3.98 -1.79
C VAL A 287 -21.84 3.18 -0.56
N PHE A 288 -22.78 2.99 0.35
CA PHE A 288 -22.60 2.14 1.52
C PHE A 288 -23.08 0.71 1.20
N SER A 289 -22.19 -0.26 1.29
CA SER A 289 -22.43 -1.64 0.85
C SER A 289 -22.14 -2.66 1.95
N ILE A 290 -23.12 -3.51 2.25
CA ILE A 290 -22.99 -4.64 3.19
C ILE A 290 -23.28 -5.94 2.43
N TYR A 291 -22.30 -6.84 2.36
CA TYR A 291 -22.41 -8.14 1.70
C TYR A 291 -22.00 -9.27 2.66
N ASN A 292 -22.96 -9.94 3.30
CA ASN A 292 -22.67 -11.16 4.05
C ASN A 292 -22.99 -12.41 3.20
N ILE A 293 -22.00 -13.30 3.02
CA ILE A 293 -22.18 -14.60 2.37
C ILE A 293 -22.62 -15.68 3.40
N THR A 294 -22.53 -15.39 4.70
CA THR A 294 -23.10 -16.24 5.76
C THR A 294 -24.53 -15.80 6.13
N ASN A 295 -25.43 -16.76 6.32
CA ASN A 295 -26.89 -16.57 6.31
C ASN A 295 -27.49 -15.80 7.50
N ASP A 296 -26.71 -15.38 8.48
CA ASP A 296 -27.20 -14.80 9.74
C ASP A 296 -26.98 -13.28 9.81
N LEU A 297 -27.74 -12.55 8.99
CA LEU A 297 -27.94 -11.10 9.17
C LEU A 297 -28.83 -10.85 10.40
N CYS A 298 -28.24 -10.94 11.60
CA CYS A 298 -28.84 -10.42 12.83
C CYS A 298 -28.81 -8.88 12.84
N LEU A 299 -29.55 -8.26 11.93
CA LEU A 299 -29.97 -6.87 12.08
C LEU A 299 -30.84 -6.76 13.34
N PRO A 300 -30.70 -5.72 14.18
CA PRO A 300 -31.61 -5.49 15.28
C PRO A 300 -33.03 -5.30 14.74
N ALA A 301 -33.96 -6.13 15.22
CA ALA A 301 -35.31 -6.21 14.68
C ALA A 301 -36.22 -5.07 15.19
N GLU A 302 -36.04 -3.86 14.64
CA GLU A 302 -36.97 -2.75 14.84
C GLU A 302 -37.40 -2.08 13.51
N THR A 303 -38.51 -2.62 12.99
CA THR A 303 -39.52 -1.92 12.15
C THR A 303 -39.03 -1.13 10.93
N PHE A 304 -38.98 -1.81 9.78
CA PHE A 304 -39.48 -1.19 8.54
C PHE A 304 -41.01 -1.25 8.55
N SER A 305 -41.68 -0.10 8.64
CA SER A 305 -43.12 0.00 8.44
C SER A 305 -43.50 1.31 7.74
N GLN A 306 -43.79 1.17 6.44
CA GLN A 306 -44.37 2.15 5.50
C GLN A 306 -43.50 3.37 5.13
#